data_AF-A0A2E9PTM2-F1
#
_entry.id   AF-A0A2E9PTM2-F1
#
_cell.length_a   1.000
_cell.length_b   1.000
_cell.length_c   1.000
_cell.angle_alpha   90.00
_cell.angle_beta   90.00
_cell.angle_gamma   90.00
#
_symmetry.space_group_name_H-M   'P 1'
#
loop_
_entity.id
_entity.type
_entity.pdbx_description
1 polymer ?
#
loop_
_entity_poly.entity_id
_entity_poly.type
_entity_poly.pdbx_seq_one_letter_code
_entity_poly.pdbx_strand_id
1 'polypeptide(L)'
;MKRPASYNPARMTVPPTITAAEVSPAGTTTQAAVAQAAGKERAVRAPVSPSAIGLLAILVVAVSIGGTAYGGYRAGVQQRAMAAATAVAKEVQLQFRLAAQDMQIGQSGVAAQRLEYVVRMNPDFPGAAQMLAKAREAANGATLHVARSTEAPLPVEERLGPEQLFNLLAGAYQRGEWPQVVQRAAALKATGAQHRSTSVDGMLFVGLRNRGIERIDAGVLEMGLTDLEHAEQIMDLDNVALQRRRWAALYLSGMTFWELNWQLAIDNLSVLYQIAPNFRDARSQLRKAHIAYGEALLQAEDSCLGGEQFAAALLIETDERTEQQLAAAEKACAQLAPGGAIAAP
;
A
#
# COMPACT_ATOMS: atom_id res chain seq x y z
N MET A 1 -38.74 -17.71 18.72
CA MET A 1 -37.59 -16.78 18.84
C MET A 1 -36.69 -16.95 17.62
N LYS A 2 -36.71 -15.98 16.69
CA LYS A 2 -35.84 -15.98 15.49
C LYS A 2 -34.47 -15.42 15.87
N ARG A 3 -33.39 -16.14 15.54
CA ARG A 3 -32.00 -15.67 15.70
C ARG A 3 -31.76 -14.46 14.78
N PRO A 4 -31.05 -13.41 15.23
CA PRO A 4 -30.68 -12.29 14.35
C PRO A 4 -29.68 -12.76 13.29
N ALA A 5 -29.89 -12.32 12.04
CA ALA A 5 -29.00 -12.59 10.92
C ALA A 5 -27.62 -11.97 11.18
N SER A 6 -26.56 -12.79 11.10
CA SER A 6 -25.19 -12.33 11.36
C SER A 6 -24.71 -11.38 10.27
N TYR A 7 -24.20 -10.23 10.70
CA TYR A 7 -23.44 -9.25 9.91
C TYR A 7 -22.36 -9.93 9.03
N ASN A 8 -22.40 -9.68 7.72
CA ASN A 8 -21.44 -10.21 6.73
C ASN A 8 -20.56 -9.05 6.21
N PRO A 9 -19.27 -8.97 6.57
CA PRO A 9 -18.38 -7.85 6.20
C PRO A 9 -17.91 -7.86 4.73
N ALA A 10 -18.32 -8.85 3.93
CA ALA A 10 -17.78 -9.12 2.59
C ALA A 10 -18.60 -8.47 1.45
N ARG A 11 -19.88 -8.23 1.69
CA ARG A 11 -20.73 -7.30 0.93
C ARG A 11 -21.58 -6.63 1.99
N MET A 12 -21.44 -5.33 2.18
CA MET A 12 -22.33 -4.66 3.11
C MET A 12 -23.73 -4.69 2.49
N THR A 13 -24.63 -5.53 3.01
CA THR A 13 -26.02 -5.63 2.55
C THR A 13 -26.98 -4.94 3.52
N VAL A 14 -26.47 -4.33 4.59
CA VAL A 14 -27.24 -3.54 5.57
C VAL A 14 -26.33 -2.42 6.07
N PRO A 15 -26.80 -1.15 6.16
CA PRO A 15 -26.01 -0.05 6.71
C PRO A 15 -25.69 -0.30 8.20
N PRO A 16 -24.50 0.11 8.68
CA PRO A 16 -24.13 -0.04 10.07
C PRO A 16 -24.96 0.94 10.92
N THR A 17 -25.47 0.48 12.07
CA THR A 17 -26.14 1.35 13.03
C THR A 17 -25.07 2.05 13.88
N ILE A 18 -24.85 3.35 13.66
CA ILE A 18 -23.87 4.13 14.42
C ILE A 18 -24.44 4.41 15.82
N THR A 19 -23.75 3.90 16.85
CA THR A 19 -23.91 4.35 18.23
C THR A 19 -22.77 5.31 18.54
N ALA A 20 -23.12 6.53 18.94
CA ALA A 20 -22.20 7.60 19.27
C ALA A 20 -21.67 7.45 20.70
N ALA A 21 -20.45 6.91 20.83
CA ALA A 21 -19.61 6.88 22.03
C ALA A 21 -18.31 6.15 21.60
N GLU A 22 -17.07 6.67 21.64
CA GLU A 22 -16.44 7.71 22.44
C GLU A 22 -15.27 8.31 21.64
N VAL A 23 -15.18 9.64 21.59
CA VAL A 23 -13.92 10.36 21.40
C VAL A 23 -13.79 11.34 22.55
N SER A 24 -12.76 11.20 23.37
CA SER A 24 -12.12 12.36 24.01
C SER A 24 -10.67 12.10 24.42
N PRO A 25 -9.79 13.11 24.31
CA PRO A 25 -8.36 13.05 24.62
C PRO A 25 -8.04 13.69 25.98
N ALA A 26 -6.90 13.35 26.59
CA ALA A 26 -6.03 14.23 27.39
C ALA A 26 -4.94 13.43 28.15
N GLY A 27 -3.73 14.00 28.32
CA GLY A 27 -2.85 13.58 29.42
C GLY A 27 -1.32 13.72 29.26
N THR A 28 -0.84 14.96 29.18
CA THR A 28 0.36 15.58 29.79
C THR A 28 1.56 14.74 30.32
N THR A 29 2.74 15.11 29.80
CA THR A 29 4.10 15.31 30.38
C THR A 29 4.41 14.90 31.83
N THR A 30 5.58 14.24 32.04
CA THR A 30 6.54 14.62 33.11
C THR A 30 7.97 14.15 32.80
N GLN A 31 8.94 15.09 32.78
CA GLN A 31 10.39 14.85 32.86
C GLN A 31 10.81 14.62 34.32
N ALA A 32 11.85 13.81 34.54
CA ALA A 32 12.62 13.81 35.79
C ALA A 32 14.11 13.56 35.51
N ALA A 33 14.93 14.10 36.41
CA ALA A 33 16.27 14.62 36.19
C ALA A 33 17.44 13.68 36.57
N VAL A 34 18.56 13.87 35.88
CA VAL A 34 19.98 14.05 36.31
C VAL A 34 20.51 13.29 37.55
N ALA A 35 21.63 12.57 37.38
CA ALA A 35 22.81 12.66 38.28
C ALA A 35 24.07 12.04 37.64
N GLN A 36 25.13 12.84 37.51
CA GLN A 36 26.51 12.40 37.27
C GLN A 36 27.28 12.42 38.60
N ALA A 37 28.18 11.47 38.82
CA ALA A 37 29.21 11.55 39.87
C ALA A 37 30.56 11.10 39.29
N ALA A 38 31.55 11.98 39.37
CA ALA A 38 32.93 11.75 38.96
C ALA A 38 33.79 11.38 40.18
N GLY A 39 34.58 10.31 40.06
CA GLY A 39 35.61 9.91 41.02
C GLY A 39 37.01 10.01 40.38
N LYS A 40 37.96 10.58 41.12
CA LYS A 40 39.29 11.00 40.66
C LYS A 40 40.35 10.21 41.44
N GLU A 41 41.26 9.51 40.76
CA GLU A 41 42.51 9.02 41.37
C GLU A 41 43.73 9.20 40.45
N ARG A 42 44.88 9.40 41.11
CA ARG A 42 46.12 10.03 40.64
C ARG A 42 47.07 9.03 39.95
N ALA A 43 47.71 9.48 38.86
CA ALA A 43 48.80 8.77 38.18
C ALA A 43 50.19 9.25 38.63
N VAL A 44 51.13 8.31 38.76
CA VAL A 44 52.58 8.53 38.90
C VAL A 44 53.18 8.71 37.51
N ARG A 45 53.93 9.80 37.30
CA ARG A 45 54.49 10.25 36.00
C ARG A 45 55.86 9.62 35.70
N ALA A 46 55.99 9.00 34.53
CA ALA A 46 57.20 9.05 33.72
C ALA A 46 57.02 10.13 32.62
N PRO A 47 58.07 10.81 32.15
CA PRO A 47 57.92 11.99 31.29
C PRO A 47 57.58 11.58 29.85
N VAL A 48 56.29 11.57 29.53
CA VAL A 48 55.79 11.56 28.16
C VAL A 48 55.83 12.99 27.61
N SER A 49 56.43 13.16 26.42
CA SER A 49 56.52 14.46 25.75
C SER A 49 55.12 15.06 25.53
N PRO A 50 54.95 16.40 25.61
CA PRO A 50 53.65 17.06 25.54
C PRO A 50 52.91 16.82 24.22
N SER A 51 53.62 16.36 23.18
CA SER A 51 53.08 16.01 21.87
C SER A 51 52.40 14.64 21.83
N ALA A 52 52.81 13.68 22.67
CA ALA A 52 52.30 12.30 22.65
C ALA A 52 50.97 12.13 23.39
N ILE A 53 50.73 12.94 24.44
CA ILE A 53 49.51 12.88 25.27
C ILE A 53 48.32 13.48 24.51
N GLY A 54 48.53 14.56 23.76
CA GLY A 54 47.48 15.18 22.93
C GLY A 54 46.98 14.24 21.83
N LEU A 55 47.89 13.51 21.18
CA LEU A 55 47.56 12.61 20.09
C LEU A 55 46.80 11.35 20.56
N LEU A 56 47.15 10.82 21.73
CA LEU A 56 46.46 9.68 22.34
C LEU A 56 45.06 10.04 22.85
N ALA A 57 44.89 11.24 23.42
CA ALA A 57 43.58 11.72 23.87
C ALA A 57 42.61 11.95 22.70
N ILE A 58 43.12 12.48 21.57
CA ILE A 58 42.33 12.66 20.35
C ILE A 58 41.95 11.30 19.73
N LEU A 59 42.86 10.32 19.72
CA LEU A 59 42.58 8.98 19.22
C LEU A 59 41.53 8.24 20.07
N VAL A 60 41.59 8.32 21.40
CA VAL A 60 40.61 7.67 22.29
C VAL A 60 39.22 8.30 22.13
N VAL A 61 39.14 9.64 21.99
CA VAL A 61 37.87 10.33 21.72
C VAL A 61 37.33 9.96 20.33
N ALA A 62 38.17 9.94 19.30
CA ALA A 62 37.78 9.55 17.94
C ALA A 62 37.26 8.10 17.85
N VAL A 63 37.91 7.15 18.54
CA VAL A 63 37.47 5.74 18.59
C VAL A 63 36.17 5.58 19.40
N SER A 64 35.98 6.33 20.48
CA SER A 64 34.75 6.29 21.29
C SER A 64 33.51 6.84 20.56
N ILE A 65 33.71 7.84 19.68
CA ILE A 65 32.64 8.41 18.83
C ILE A 65 32.38 7.50 17.62
N GLY A 66 33.41 6.85 17.06
CA GLY A 66 33.27 5.89 15.95
C GLY A 66 32.61 4.56 16.35
N GLY A 67 32.87 4.06 17.56
CA GLY A 67 32.32 2.78 18.05
C GLY A 67 30.81 2.80 18.31
N THR A 68 30.28 3.93 18.79
CA THR A 68 28.83 4.10 19.04
C THR A 68 28.04 4.26 17.74
N ALA A 69 28.62 4.89 16.71
CA ALA A 69 28.01 5.02 15.39
C ALA A 69 27.86 3.67 14.66
N TYR A 70 28.86 2.79 14.73
CA TYR A 70 28.83 1.48 14.06
C TYR A 70 27.91 0.46 14.77
N GLY A 71 27.90 0.47 16.11
CA GLY A 71 27.01 -0.38 16.92
C GLY A 71 25.54 0.02 16.80
N GLY A 72 25.24 1.32 16.78
CA GLY A 72 23.87 1.84 16.60
C GLY A 72 23.28 1.52 15.23
N TYR A 73 24.09 1.58 14.16
CA TYR A 73 23.66 1.25 12.80
C TYR A 73 23.24 -0.22 12.66
N ARG A 74 24.04 -1.17 13.20
CA ARG A 74 23.69 -2.61 13.14
C ARG A 74 22.51 -2.97 14.03
N ALA A 75 22.40 -2.38 15.22
CA ALA A 75 21.23 -2.56 16.08
C ALA A 75 19.94 -2.03 15.44
N GLY A 76 20.00 -0.85 14.79
CA GLY A 76 18.88 -0.28 14.05
C GLY A 76 18.47 -1.10 12.82
N VAL A 77 19.43 -1.69 12.10
CA VAL A 77 19.13 -2.62 10.98
C VAL A 77 18.45 -3.89 11.47
N GLN A 78 18.93 -4.52 12.55
CA GLN A 78 18.27 -5.71 13.11
C GLN A 78 16.87 -5.41 13.67
N GLN A 79 16.69 -4.26 14.33
CA GLN A 79 15.38 -3.88 14.88
C GLN A 79 14.36 -3.56 13.78
N ARG A 80 14.80 -2.94 12.67
CA ARG A 80 13.97 -2.77 11.47
C ARG A 80 13.66 -4.10 10.79
N ALA A 81 14.61 -5.02 10.72
CA ALA A 81 14.38 -6.36 10.17
C ALA A 81 13.35 -7.16 11.00
N MET A 82 13.42 -7.10 12.33
CA MET A 82 12.46 -7.74 13.24
C MET A 82 11.06 -7.11 13.16
N ALA A 83 10.98 -5.77 13.08
CA ALA A 83 9.72 -5.06 12.89
C ALA A 83 9.10 -5.34 11.52
N ALA A 84 9.92 -5.40 10.47
CA ALA A 84 9.49 -5.77 9.12
C ALA A 84 8.98 -7.21 9.06
N ALA A 85 9.69 -8.17 9.67
CA ALA A 85 9.24 -9.57 9.76
C ALA A 85 7.89 -9.70 10.49
N THR A 86 7.69 -8.92 11.57
CA THR A 86 6.43 -8.90 12.31
C THR A 86 5.29 -8.26 11.51
N ALA A 87 5.57 -7.19 10.76
CA ALA A 87 4.59 -6.53 9.88
C ALA A 87 4.18 -7.44 8.72
N VAL A 88 5.14 -8.11 8.09
CA VAL A 88 4.89 -9.10 7.04
C VAL A 88 4.06 -10.27 7.56
N ALA A 89 4.35 -10.79 8.75
CA ALA A 89 3.55 -11.86 9.35
C ALA A 89 2.08 -11.45 9.59
N LYS A 90 1.86 -10.23 10.10
CA LYS A 90 0.51 -9.67 10.28
C LYS A 90 -0.22 -9.48 8.95
N GLU A 91 0.50 -9.02 7.93
CA GLU A 91 -0.03 -8.80 6.59
C GLU A 91 -0.42 -10.13 5.93
N VAL A 92 0.44 -11.16 5.99
CA VAL A 92 0.14 -12.50 5.46
C VAL A 92 -1.11 -13.08 6.12
N GLN A 93 -1.26 -12.94 7.43
CA GLN A 93 -2.46 -13.40 8.14
C GLN A 93 -3.71 -12.59 7.79
N LEU A 94 -3.58 -11.29 7.54
CA LEU A 94 -4.67 -10.45 7.05
C LEU A 94 -5.10 -10.88 5.65
N GLN A 95 -4.15 -11.05 4.74
CA GLN A 95 -4.41 -11.46 3.35
C GLN A 95 -5.09 -12.83 3.27
N PHE A 96 -4.71 -13.78 4.12
CA PHE A 96 -5.39 -15.07 4.21
C PHE A 96 -6.85 -14.94 4.67
N ARG A 97 -7.13 -14.12 5.70
CA ARG A 97 -8.50 -13.85 6.15
C ARG A 97 -9.34 -13.17 5.07
N LEU A 98 -8.77 -12.19 4.37
CA LEU A 98 -9.44 -11.51 3.27
C LEU A 98 -9.73 -12.46 2.11
N ALA A 99 -8.81 -13.38 1.79
CA ALA A 99 -9.07 -14.36 0.76
C ALA A 99 -10.18 -15.35 1.13
N ALA A 100 -10.23 -15.79 2.39
CA ALA A 100 -11.34 -16.62 2.88
C ALA A 100 -12.69 -15.88 2.75
N GLN A 101 -12.68 -14.57 2.96
CA GLN A 101 -13.84 -13.70 2.78
C GLN A 101 -14.22 -13.55 1.31
N ASP A 102 -13.25 -13.32 0.42
CA ASP A 102 -13.44 -13.22 -1.04
C ASP A 102 -14.05 -14.51 -1.60
N MET A 103 -13.62 -15.68 -1.09
CA MET A 103 -14.20 -16.99 -1.42
C MET A 103 -15.68 -17.11 -1.02
N GLN A 104 -16.07 -16.53 0.12
CA GLN A 104 -17.45 -16.59 0.61
C GLN A 104 -18.42 -15.72 -0.22
N ILE A 105 -17.92 -14.67 -0.87
CA ILE A 105 -18.73 -13.76 -1.70
C ILE A 105 -18.61 -14.03 -3.20
N GLY A 106 -18.00 -15.16 -3.57
CA GLY A 106 -17.86 -15.59 -4.95
C GLY A 106 -16.82 -14.82 -5.76
N GLN A 107 -15.93 -14.04 -5.13
CA GLN A 107 -14.82 -13.36 -5.79
C GLN A 107 -13.57 -14.26 -5.85
N SER A 108 -13.74 -15.45 -6.42
CA SER A 108 -12.72 -16.50 -6.41
C SER A 108 -11.42 -16.10 -7.12
N GLY A 109 -11.48 -15.22 -8.13
CA GLY A 109 -10.29 -14.67 -8.80
C GLY A 109 -9.44 -13.77 -7.89
N VAL A 110 -10.08 -12.88 -7.12
CA VAL A 110 -9.41 -11.99 -6.15
C VAL A 110 -8.87 -12.81 -4.98
N ALA A 111 -9.65 -13.79 -4.51
CA ALA A 111 -9.20 -14.73 -3.48
C ALA A 111 -7.94 -15.49 -3.91
N ALA A 112 -7.89 -15.97 -5.16
CA ALA A 112 -6.73 -16.68 -5.70
C ALA A 112 -5.48 -15.79 -5.70
N GLN A 113 -5.58 -14.53 -6.13
CA GLN A 113 -4.45 -13.59 -6.13
C GLN A 113 -3.89 -13.31 -4.72
N ARG A 114 -4.77 -13.20 -3.72
CA ARG A 114 -4.37 -13.04 -2.31
C ARG A 114 -3.72 -14.30 -1.75
N LEU A 115 -4.27 -15.46 -2.05
CA LEU A 115 -3.73 -16.74 -1.57
C LEU A 115 -2.40 -17.07 -2.24
N GLU A 116 -2.18 -16.65 -3.49
CA GLU A 116 -0.87 -16.68 -4.15
C GLU A 116 0.17 -15.84 -3.39
N TYR A 117 -0.21 -14.64 -2.94
CA TYR A 117 0.67 -13.84 -2.08
C TYR A 117 0.98 -14.54 -0.76
N VAL A 118 -0.04 -15.09 -0.07
CA VAL A 118 0.12 -15.81 1.19
C VAL A 118 1.07 -17.00 1.04
N VAL A 119 0.86 -17.85 0.02
CA VAL A 119 1.71 -19.03 -0.24
C VAL A 119 3.12 -18.62 -0.66
N ARG A 120 3.28 -17.50 -1.41
CA ARG A 120 4.61 -17.00 -1.80
C ARG A 120 5.39 -16.46 -0.61
N MET A 121 4.73 -15.76 0.32
CA MET A 121 5.37 -15.17 1.49
C MET A 121 5.56 -16.16 2.65
N ASN A 122 4.67 -17.14 2.78
CA ASN A 122 4.76 -18.22 3.75
C ASN A 122 4.19 -19.52 3.13
N PRO A 123 5.04 -20.35 2.50
CA PRO A 123 4.60 -21.59 1.84
C PRO A 123 3.91 -22.58 2.80
N ASP A 124 4.29 -22.56 4.08
CA ASP A 124 3.76 -23.44 5.11
C ASP A 124 2.52 -22.85 5.82
N PHE A 125 1.98 -21.72 5.34
CA PHE A 125 0.82 -21.08 5.97
C PHE A 125 -0.39 -22.04 5.99
N PRO A 126 -0.93 -22.39 7.17
CA PRO A 126 -1.95 -23.43 7.30
C PRO A 126 -3.18 -23.17 6.44
N GLY A 127 -3.49 -24.11 5.55
CA GLY A 127 -4.68 -24.07 4.69
C GLY A 127 -4.61 -23.13 3.47
N ALA A 128 -3.55 -22.33 3.31
CA ALA A 128 -3.40 -21.40 2.18
C ALA A 128 -3.34 -22.10 0.82
N ALA A 129 -2.49 -23.12 0.68
CA ALA A 129 -2.35 -23.87 -0.57
C ALA A 129 -3.65 -24.58 -0.98
N GLN A 130 -4.37 -25.17 -0.01
CA GLN A 130 -5.63 -25.86 -0.28
C GLN A 130 -6.77 -24.89 -0.63
N MET A 131 -6.82 -23.73 0.01
CA MET A 131 -7.79 -22.68 -0.32
C MET A 131 -7.47 -22.05 -1.68
N LEU A 132 -6.19 -21.90 -2.05
CA LEU A 132 -5.77 -21.40 -3.35
C LEU A 132 -6.24 -22.30 -4.49
N ALA A 133 -6.10 -23.63 -4.33
CA ALA A 133 -6.59 -24.59 -5.32
C ALA A 133 -8.10 -24.44 -5.54
N LYS A 134 -8.88 -24.33 -4.46
CA LYS A 134 -10.33 -24.08 -4.53
C LYS A 134 -10.68 -22.75 -5.19
N ALA A 135 -9.92 -21.70 -4.88
CA ALA A 135 -10.11 -20.38 -5.47
C ALA A 135 -9.88 -20.38 -6.98
N ARG A 136 -8.81 -21.02 -7.44
CA ARG A 136 -8.52 -21.16 -8.88
C ARG A 136 -9.55 -22.00 -9.61
N GLU A 137 -10.00 -23.11 -9.01
CA GLU A 137 -11.07 -23.94 -9.58
C GLU A 137 -12.38 -23.15 -9.74
N ALA A 138 -12.78 -22.42 -8.69
CA ALA A 138 -13.97 -21.59 -8.72
C ALA A 138 -13.84 -20.37 -9.65
N ALA A 139 -12.63 -19.84 -9.87
CA ALA A 139 -12.36 -18.77 -10.83
C ALA A 139 -12.42 -19.27 -12.29
N ASN A 140 -11.94 -20.49 -12.55
CA ASN A 140 -11.96 -21.10 -13.88
C ASN A 140 -13.38 -21.50 -14.34
N GLY A 141 -14.33 -21.64 -13.42
CA GLY A 141 -15.75 -21.84 -13.73
C GLY A 141 -16.53 -20.55 -14.04
N ALA A 142 -15.93 -19.37 -13.85
CA ALA A 142 -16.58 -18.07 -14.03
C ALA A 142 -15.94 -17.30 -15.20
N THR A 143 -16.43 -17.53 -16.42
CA THR A 143 -16.16 -16.62 -17.54
C THR A 143 -16.75 -15.24 -17.25
N LEU A 144 -15.89 -14.26 -16.96
CA LEU A 144 -16.26 -12.86 -16.84
C LEU A 144 -16.73 -12.34 -18.21
N HIS A 145 -18.04 -12.12 -18.37
CA HIS A 145 -18.57 -11.29 -19.43
C HIS A 145 -18.23 -9.83 -19.14
N VAL A 146 -17.24 -9.29 -19.87
CA VAL A 146 -17.04 -7.85 -19.99
C VAL A 146 -18.18 -7.30 -20.85
N ALA A 147 -19.20 -6.72 -20.21
CA ALA A 147 -20.20 -5.95 -20.93
C ALA A 147 -19.61 -4.57 -21.26
N ARG A 148 -19.37 -4.35 -22.55
CA ARG A 148 -19.04 -3.06 -23.17
C ARG A 148 -20.16 -2.06 -22.81
N SER A 149 -19.77 -0.95 -22.20
CA SER A 149 -20.67 0.17 -21.90
C SER A 149 -21.32 0.64 -23.21
N THR A 150 -22.61 0.37 -23.36
CA THR A 150 -23.43 0.96 -24.43
C THR A 150 -24.23 2.04 -23.74
N GLU A 151 -23.96 3.29 -24.09
CA GLU A 151 -24.73 4.44 -23.66
C GLU A 151 -26.15 4.28 -24.18
N ALA A 152 -27.06 3.89 -23.27
CA ALA A 152 -28.47 3.75 -23.57
C ALA A 152 -29.13 5.14 -23.42
N PRO A 153 -30.02 5.56 -24.35
CA PRO A 153 -30.81 6.77 -24.18
C PRO A 153 -31.64 6.65 -22.91
N LEU A 154 -31.69 7.68 -22.06
CA LEU A 154 -32.56 7.74 -20.89
C LEU A 154 -34.02 7.48 -21.28
N PRO A 155 -34.70 6.43 -20.80
CA PRO A 155 -36.09 6.17 -21.12
C PRO A 155 -37.01 6.21 -19.88
N VAL A 156 -38.12 6.95 -19.96
CA VAL A 156 -39.40 6.76 -19.23
C VAL A 156 -39.40 6.87 -17.68
N GLU A 157 -38.25 6.83 -17.00
CA GLU A 157 -38.14 6.87 -15.52
C GLU A 157 -38.59 8.22 -14.91
N GLU A 158 -38.54 9.31 -15.68
CA GLU A 158 -38.79 10.69 -15.22
C GLU A 158 -40.27 10.97 -14.84
N ARG A 159 -41.17 10.00 -15.07
CA ARG A 159 -42.59 10.07 -14.66
C ARG A 159 -42.95 9.14 -13.52
N LEU A 160 -42.00 8.38 -12.97
CA LEU A 160 -42.27 7.46 -11.87
C LEU A 160 -42.40 8.20 -10.54
N GLY A 161 -43.41 7.82 -9.75
CA GLY A 161 -43.55 8.33 -8.39
C GLY A 161 -42.44 7.82 -7.45
N PRO A 162 -42.17 8.51 -6.33
CA PRO A 162 -41.10 8.16 -5.38
C PRO A 162 -41.12 6.71 -4.88
N GLU A 163 -42.29 6.12 -4.63
CA GLU A 163 -42.43 4.73 -4.19
C GLU A 163 -41.97 3.73 -5.27
N GLN A 164 -42.27 4.01 -6.53
CA GLN A 164 -41.92 3.15 -7.65
C GLN A 164 -40.41 3.19 -7.92
N LEU A 165 -39.81 4.38 -7.85
CA LEU A 165 -38.36 4.57 -7.87
C LEU A 165 -37.67 3.85 -6.70
N PHE A 166 -38.25 3.91 -5.49
CA PHE A 166 -37.73 3.18 -4.34
C PHE A 166 -37.77 1.67 -4.53
N ASN A 167 -38.87 1.12 -5.05
CA ASN A 167 -38.98 -0.32 -5.33
C ASN A 167 -37.96 -0.79 -6.38
N LEU A 168 -37.73 0.04 -7.40
CA LEU A 168 -36.68 -0.18 -8.39
C LEU A 168 -35.27 -0.17 -7.79
N LEU A 169 -34.99 0.76 -6.88
CA LEU A 169 -33.73 0.82 -6.12
C LEU A 169 -33.56 -0.43 -5.23
N ALA A 170 -34.58 -0.77 -4.44
CA ALA A 170 -34.55 -1.92 -3.55
C ALA A 170 -34.34 -3.24 -4.31
N GLY A 171 -34.96 -3.39 -5.48
CA GLY A 171 -34.75 -4.55 -6.34
C GLY A 171 -33.31 -4.65 -6.86
N ALA A 172 -32.73 -3.55 -7.35
CA ALA A 172 -31.33 -3.50 -7.79
C ALA A 172 -30.36 -3.82 -6.63
N TYR A 173 -30.66 -3.28 -5.44
CA TYR A 173 -29.90 -3.52 -4.23
C TYR A 173 -29.89 -5.00 -3.82
N GLN A 174 -31.06 -5.65 -3.84
CA GLN A 174 -31.18 -7.07 -3.53
C GLN A 174 -30.41 -7.97 -4.50
N ARG A 175 -30.29 -7.56 -5.77
CA ARG A 175 -29.51 -8.28 -6.80
C ARG A 175 -28.02 -7.95 -6.80
N GLY A 176 -27.60 -6.95 -6.03
CA GLY A 176 -26.21 -6.48 -6.01
C GLY A 176 -25.79 -5.74 -7.28
N GLU A 177 -26.73 -5.12 -7.99
CA GLU A 177 -26.48 -4.36 -9.21
C GLU A 177 -26.00 -2.95 -8.86
N TRP A 178 -24.79 -2.82 -8.31
CA TRP A 178 -24.31 -1.54 -7.73
C TRP A 178 -24.36 -0.34 -8.68
N PRO A 179 -24.03 -0.45 -9.98
CA PRO A 179 -24.24 0.64 -10.93
C PRO A 179 -25.70 1.14 -10.94
N GLN A 180 -26.66 0.21 -10.96
CA GLN A 180 -28.09 0.54 -10.96
C GLN A 180 -28.55 1.07 -9.60
N VAL A 181 -27.99 0.59 -8.48
CA VAL A 181 -28.25 1.13 -7.15
C VAL A 181 -27.88 2.61 -7.07
N VAL A 182 -26.67 2.97 -7.50
CA VAL A 182 -26.22 4.37 -7.45
C VAL A 182 -27.05 5.26 -8.37
N GLN A 183 -27.32 4.81 -9.59
CA GLN A 183 -28.15 5.57 -10.54
C GLN A 183 -29.56 5.82 -9.99
N ARG A 184 -30.22 4.77 -9.47
CA ARG A 184 -31.61 4.85 -8.98
C ARG A 184 -31.73 5.65 -7.69
N ALA A 185 -30.76 5.52 -6.79
CA ALA A 185 -30.72 6.35 -5.58
C ALA A 185 -30.49 7.83 -5.90
N ALA A 186 -29.61 8.14 -6.86
CA ALA A 186 -29.41 9.53 -7.31
C ALA A 186 -30.68 10.11 -7.95
N ALA A 187 -31.37 9.34 -8.80
CA ALA A 187 -32.64 9.75 -9.41
C ALA A 187 -33.72 10.02 -8.36
N LEU A 188 -33.86 9.14 -7.35
CA LEU A 188 -34.82 9.32 -6.26
C LEU A 188 -34.49 10.55 -5.40
N LYS A 189 -33.21 10.81 -5.10
CA LYS A 189 -32.79 12.01 -4.36
C LYS A 189 -33.05 13.30 -5.16
N ALA A 190 -32.89 13.26 -6.48
CA ALA A 190 -33.13 14.40 -7.36
C ALA A 190 -34.61 14.86 -7.38
N THR A 191 -35.56 13.99 -7.03
CA THR A 191 -36.98 14.39 -6.94
C THR A 191 -37.29 15.28 -5.72
N GLY A 192 -36.32 15.49 -4.82
CA GLY A 192 -36.51 16.27 -3.58
C GLY A 192 -37.41 15.60 -2.53
N ALA A 193 -37.86 14.37 -2.78
CA ALA A 193 -38.70 13.65 -1.85
C ALA A 193 -37.86 13.11 -0.68
N GLN A 194 -38.24 13.41 0.57
CA GLN A 194 -37.63 12.80 1.76
C GLN A 194 -38.08 11.33 1.97
N HIS A 195 -38.58 10.69 0.92
CA HIS A 195 -39.18 9.37 1.00
C HIS A 195 -38.13 8.34 1.41
N ARG A 196 -38.25 7.82 2.64
CA ARG A 196 -37.33 6.83 3.23
C ARG A 196 -35.86 7.24 3.07
N SER A 197 -35.55 8.52 3.23
CA SER A 197 -34.22 9.11 3.00
C SER A 197 -33.10 8.29 3.64
N THR A 198 -33.25 7.86 4.90
CA THR A 198 -32.28 7.00 5.59
C THR A 198 -32.03 5.65 4.89
N SER A 199 -33.08 5.01 4.36
CA SER A 199 -32.95 3.75 3.62
C SER A 199 -32.29 3.98 2.26
N VAL A 200 -32.64 5.07 1.58
CA VAL A 200 -32.05 5.45 0.28
C VAL A 200 -30.56 5.75 0.45
N ASP A 201 -30.19 6.52 1.47
CA ASP A 201 -28.79 6.85 1.79
C ASP A 201 -27.99 5.60 2.18
N GLY A 202 -28.58 4.71 2.98
CA GLY A 202 -27.97 3.41 3.31
C GLY A 202 -27.70 2.54 2.08
N MET A 203 -28.65 2.47 1.14
CA MET A 203 -28.48 1.73 -0.12
C MET A 203 -27.46 2.41 -1.05
N LEU A 204 -27.49 3.74 -1.13
CA LEU A 204 -26.55 4.53 -1.93
C LEU A 204 -25.12 4.36 -1.43
N PHE A 205 -24.90 4.42 -0.12
CA PHE A 205 -23.60 4.17 0.50
C PHE A 205 -23.04 2.81 0.09
N VAL A 206 -23.83 1.75 0.28
CA VAL A 206 -23.43 0.39 -0.09
C VAL A 206 -23.13 0.28 -1.58
N GLY A 207 -23.99 0.87 -2.43
CA GLY A 207 -23.81 0.86 -3.88
C GLY A 207 -22.51 1.55 -4.30
N LEU A 208 -22.25 2.75 -3.78
CA LEU A 208 -21.02 3.51 -4.05
C LEU A 208 -19.78 2.76 -3.52
N ARG A 209 -19.82 2.28 -2.28
CA ARG A 209 -18.72 1.52 -1.67
C ARG A 209 -18.35 0.29 -2.48
N ASN A 210 -19.33 -0.53 -2.86
CA ASN A 210 -19.06 -1.77 -3.60
C ASN A 210 -18.64 -1.48 -5.05
N ARG A 211 -19.32 -0.56 -5.74
CA ARG A 211 -18.94 -0.15 -7.10
C ARG A 211 -17.55 0.46 -7.15
N GLY A 212 -17.18 1.24 -6.13
CA GLY A 212 -15.85 1.84 -6.00
C GLY A 212 -14.73 0.80 -5.90
N ILE A 213 -14.93 -0.22 -5.06
CA ILE A 213 -14.00 -1.36 -4.96
C ILE A 213 -13.93 -2.13 -6.28
N GLU A 214 -15.06 -2.47 -6.90
CA GLU A 214 -15.09 -3.21 -8.16
C GLU A 214 -14.38 -2.44 -9.29
N ARG A 215 -14.56 -1.13 -9.35
CA ARG A 215 -13.86 -0.25 -10.31
C ARG A 215 -12.35 -0.21 -10.05
N ILE A 216 -11.93 -0.08 -8.79
CA ILE A 216 -10.51 -0.10 -8.43
C ILE A 216 -9.87 -1.44 -8.82
N ASP A 217 -10.52 -2.55 -8.46
CA ASP A 217 -10.01 -3.90 -8.75
C ASP A 217 -9.99 -4.15 -10.29
N ALA A 218 -10.92 -3.55 -11.06
CA ALA A 218 -10.92 -3.57 -12.52
C ALA A 218 -9.92 -2.60 -13.18
N GLY A 219 -9.31 -1.66 -12.44
CA GLY A 219 -8.35 -0.68 -12.95
C GLY A 219 -8.91 0.68 -13.34
N VAL A 220 -10.19 0.90 -13.06
CA VAL A 220 -10.85 2.21 -13.24
C VAL A 220 -10.67 3.00 -11.95
N LEU A 221 -9.41 3.37 -11.65
CA LEU A 221 -8.99 3.81 -10.32
C LEU A 221 -9.65 5.11 -9.88
N GLU A 222 -9.63 6.12 -10.74
CA GLU A 222 -10.15 7.46 -10.46
C GLU A 222 -11.65 7.43 -10.21
N MET A 223 -12.42 6.77 -11.09
CA MET A 223 -13.87 6.62 -10.88
C MET A 223 -14.19 5.79 -9.64
N GLY A 224 -13.35 4.80 -9.33
CA GLY A 224 -13.52 4.01 -8.12
C GLY A 224 -13.23 4.82 -6.85
N LEU A 225 -12.18 5.65 -6.86
CA LEU A 225 -11.87 6.59 -5.77
C LEU A 225 -12.98 7.61 -5.58
N THR A 226 -13.51 8.18 -6.66
CA THR A 226 -14.65 9.10 -6.63
C THR A 226 -15.89 8.44 -6.02
N ASP A 227 -16.17 7.17 -6.32
CA ASP A 227 -17.28 6.46 -5.69
C ASP A 227 -17.07 6.30 -4.19
N LEU A 228 -15.85 5.95 -3.75
CA LEU A 228 -15.52 5.82 -2.33
C LEU A 228 -15.61 7.17 -1.59
N GLU A 229 -15.19 8.26 -2.21
CA GLU A 229 -15.32 9.61 -1.66
C GLU A 229 -16.79 10.00 -1.47
N HIS A 230 -17.65 9.75 -2.46
CA HIS A 230 -19.08 10.01 -2.34
C HIS A 230 -19.74 9.11 -1.28
N ALA A 231 -19.26 7.87 -1.09
CA ALA A 231 -19.74 7.01 -0.02
C ALA A 231 -19.38 7.60 1.36
N GLU A 232 -18.15 8.11 1.53
CA GLU A 232 -17.66 8.72 2.76
C GLU A 232 -18.43 9.97 3.19
N GLN A 233 -19.07 10.67 2.24
CA GLN A 233 -19.99 11.79 2.53
C GLN A 233 -21.31 11.35 3.17
N ILE A 234 -21.64 10.05 3.10
CA ILE A 234 -22.87 9.48 3.67
C ILE A 234 -22.57 8.78 4.99
N MET A 235 -21.58 7.90 5.02
CA MET A 235 -21.13 7.15 6.20
C MET A 235 -19.63 6.81 6.07
N ASP A 236 -18.98 6.55 7.19
CA ASP A 236 -17.57 6.15 7.20
C ASP A 236 -17.30 4.88 6.38
N LEU A 237 -16.19 4.89 5.63
CA LEU A 237 -15.73 3.73 4.89
C LEU A 237 -15.20 2.63 5.81
N ASP A 238 -15.49 1.37 5.48
CA ASP A 238 -14.87 0.23 6.15
C ASP A 238 -13.42 0.01 5.71
N ASN A 239 -12.69 -0.80 6.47
CA ASN A 239 -11.27 -1.08 6.25
C ASN A 239 -10.95 -1.66 4.86
N VAL A 240 -11.87 -2.40 4.23
CA VAL A 240 -11.65 -2.98 2.90
C VAL A 240 -11.69 -1.87 1.85
N ALA A 241 -12.66 -0.97 1.94
CA ALA A 241 -12.76 0.20 1.08
C ALA A 241 -11.57 1.15 1.27
N LEU A 242 -11.19 1.44 2.53
CA LEU A 242 -10.01 2.25 2.85
C LEU A 242 -8.71 1.64 2.29
N GLN A 243 -8.57 0.31 2.37
CA GLN A 243 -7.42 -0.39 1.79
C GLN A 243 -7.38 -0.23 0.27
N ARG A 244 -8.51 -0.41 -0.43
CA ARG A 244 -8.60 -0.20 -1.89
C ARG A 244 -8.29 1.24 -2.28
N ARG A 245 -8.84 2.21 -1.54
CA ARG A 245 -8.54 3.63 -1.72
C ARG A 245 -7.03 3.87 -1.64
N ARG A 246 -6.37 3.33 -0.61
CA ARG A 246 -4.92 3.48 -0.42
C ARG A 246 -4.13 2.87 -1.58
N TRP A 247 -4.49 1.67 -2.03
CA TRP A 247 -3.80 0.99 -3.13
C TRP A 247 -3.93 1.78 -4.44
N ALA A 248 -5.15 2.19 -4.78
CA ALA A 248 -5.42 3.00 -5.96
C ALA A 248 -4.68 4.35 -5.92
N ALA A 249 -4.68 5.04 -4.78
CA ALA A 249 -3.98 6.31 -4.60
C ALA A 249 -2.46 6.17 -4.78
N LEU A 250 -1.83 5.17 -4.15
CA LEU A 250 -0.39 4.90 -4.32
C LEU A 250 -0.04 4.57 -5.78
N TYR A 251 -0.87 3.75 -6.44
CA TYR A 251 -0.65 3.41 -7.84
C TYR A 251 -0.74 4.65 -8.73
N LEU A 252 -1.81 5.45 -8.59
CA LEU A 252 -1.98 6.66 -9.36
C LEU A 252 -0.86 7.67 -9.12
N SER A 253 -0.48 7.91 -7.86
CA SER A 253 0.66 8.79 -7.55
C SER A 253 1.95 8.29 -8.17
N GLY A 254 2.23 6.98 -8.09
CA GLY A 254 3.36 6.35 -8.76
C GLY A 254 3.41 6.64 -10.27
N MET A 255 2.26 6.48 -10.94
CA MET A 255 2.14 6.74 -12.37
C MET A 255 2.17 8.23 -12.74
N THR A 256 1.57 9.11 -11.93
CA THR A 256 1.51 10.55 -12.19
C THR A 256 2.88 11.21 -12.09
N PHE A 257 3.72 10.78 -11.14
CA PHE A 257 5.06 11.35 -10.94
C PHE A 257 6.14 10.69 -11.80
N TRP A 258 5.77 9.69 -12.61
CA TRP A 258 6.67 9.09 -13.59
C TRP A 258 7.28 10.17 -14.50
N GLU A 259 8.60 10.10 -14.76
CA GLU A 259 9.38 11.10 -15.52
C GLU A 259 9.42 12.54 -14.95
N LEU A 260 8.44 12.94 -14.12
CA LEU A 260 8.38 14.25 -13.48
C LEU A 260 9.21 14.29 -12.19
N ASN A 261 9.08 13.24 -11.39
CA ASN A 261 9.81 13.05 -10.14
C ASN A 261 9.96 11.55 -9.87
N TRP A 262 11.06 10.99 -10.37
CA TRP A 262 11.36 9.57 -10.26
C TRP A 262 11.36 9.05 -8.83
N GLN A 263 11.94 9.80 -7.88
CA GLN A 263 11.99 9.38 -6.49
C GLN A 263 10.58 9.24 -5.91
N LEU A 264 9.72 10.22 -6.15
CA LEU A 264 8.34 10.18 -5.66
C LEU A 264 7.51 9.07 -6.32
N ALA A 265 7.74 8.80 -7.61
CA ALA A 265 7.12 7.68 -8.31
C ALA A 265 7.54 6.33 -7.68
N ILE A 266 8.85 6.13 -7.50
CA ILE A 266 9.43 4.92 -6.91
C ILE A 266 8.99 4.73 -5.46
N ASP A 267 8.94 5.79 -4.65
CA ASP A 267 8.52 5.69 -3.24
C ASP A 267 7.08 5.20 -3.12
N ASN A 268 6.15 5.76 -3.92
CA ASN A 268 4.76 5.34 -3.94
C ASN A 268 4.60 3.89 -4.43
N LEU A 269 5.27 3.54 -5.53
CA LEU A 269 5.25 2.19 -6.08
C LEU A 269 5.92 1.17 -5.16
N SER A 270 6.95 1.57 -4.40
CA SER A 270 7.64 0.74 -3.41
C SER A 270 6.71 0.41 -2.24
N VAL A 271 6.02 1.41 -1.70
CA VAL A 271 5.03 1.19 -0.65
C VAL A 271 3.92 0.27 -1.17
N LEU A 272 3.42 0.53 -2.38
CA LEU A 272 2.40 -0.32 -3.01
C LEU A 272 2.88 -1.75 -3.21
N TYR A 273 4.10 -1.94 -3.72
CA TYR A 273 4.69 -3.26 -3.93
C TYR A 273 4.83 -4.03 -2.61
N GLN A 274 5.16 -3.36 -1.51
CA GLN A 274 5.25 -4.00 -0.19
C GLN A 274 3.88 -4.46 0.33
N ILE A 275 2.84 -3.63 0.18
CA ILE A 275 1.51 -3.90 0.78
C ILE A 275 0.55 -4.64 -0.15
N ALA A 276 0.79 -4.60 -1.46
CA ALA A 276 -0.07 -5.18 -2.49
C ALA A 276 0.73 -5.45 -3.78
N PRO A 277 1.71 -6.37 -3.79
CA PRO A 277 2.61 -6.58 -4.92
C PRO A 277 1.91 -7.05 -6.21
N ASN A 278 0.75 -7.70 -6.05
CA ASN A 278 -0.08 -8.19 -7.16
C ASN A 278 -1.21 -7.21 -7.51
N PHE A 279 -1.26 -6.03 -6.87
CA PHE A 279 -2.23 -5.02 -7.25
C PHE A 279 -1.86 -4.50 -8.64
N ARG A 280 -2.61 -4.97 -9.63
CA ARG A 280 -2.34 -4.71 -11.04
C ARG A 280 -0.90 -5.14 -11.38
N ASP A 281 -0.18 -4.28 -12.08
CA ASP A 281 1.21 -4.45 -12.51
C ASP A 281 2.19 -3.68 -11.61
N ALA A 282 1.85 -3.38 -10.34
CA ALA A 282 2.68 -2.62 -9.41
C ALA A 282 4.13 -3.14 -9.33
N ARG A 283 4.34 -4.47 -9.23
CA ARG A 283 5.68 -5.08 -9.26
C ARG A 283 6.45 -4.72 -10.53
N SER A 284 5.80 -4.86 -11.68
CA SER A 284 6.40 -4.54 -12.99
C SER A 284 6.66 -3.04 -13.12
N GLN A 285 5.72 -2.20 -12.70
CA GLN A 285 5.86 -0.74 -12.76
C GLN A 285 6.99 -0.23 -11.88
N LEU A 286 7.13 -0.75 -10.65
CA LEU A 286 8.25 -0.39 -9.77
C LEU A 286 9.59 -0.74 -10.41
N ARG A 287 9.73 -1.95 -10.96
CA ARG A 287 10.96 -2.36 -11.65
C ARG A 287 11.26 -1.45 -12.84
N LYS A 288 10.26 -1.17 -13.68
CA LYS A 288 10.41 -0.26 -14.83
C LYS A 288 10.80 1.16 -14.39
N ALA A 289 10.25 1.65 -13.28
CA ALA A 289 10.58 2.97 -12.74
C ALA A 289 12.05 3.05 -12.32
N HIS A 290 12.56 2.03 -11.63
CA HIS A 290 13.99 1.95 -11.31
C HIS A 290 14.87 1.91 -12.56
N ILE A 291 14.54 1.09 -13.56
CA ILE A 291 15.32 1.02 -14.81
C ILE A 291 15.33 2.38 -15.53
N ALA A 292 14.16 2.99 -15.72
CA ALA A 292 14.04 4.27 -16.42
C ALA A 292 14.74 5.40 -15.66
N TYR A 293 14.65 5.42 -14.33
CA TYR A 293 15.38 6.40 -13.52
C TYR A 293 16.90 6.20 -13.61
N GLY A 294 17.36 4.95 -13.56
CA GLY A 294 18.76 4.61 -13.79
C GLY A 294 19.26 5.11 -15.14
N GLU A 295 18.50 4.88 -16.21
CA GLU A 295 18.81 5.39 -17.55
C GLU A 295 18.86 6.94 -17.60
N ALA A 296 17.93 7.62 -16.94
CA ALA A 296 17.92 9.08 -16.84
C ALA A 296 19.15 9.62 -16.08
N LEU A 297 19.57 8.94 -15.01
CA LEU A 297 20.77 9.30 -14.24
C LEU A 297 22.05 9.12 -15.07
N LEU A 298 22.13 8.06 -15.89
CA LEU A 298 23.25 7.90 -16.83
C LEU A 298 23.34 9.05 -17.83
N GLN A 299 22.20 9.52 -18.35
CA GLN A 299 22.16 10.68 -19.25
C GLN A 299 22.59 11.98 -18.55
N ALA A 300 22.37 12.08 -17.25
CA ALA A 300 22.81 13.18 -16.39
C ALA A 300 24.25 13.00 -15.87
N GLU A 301 25.00 12.02 -16.39
CA GLU A 301 26.37 11.66 -15.98
C GLU A 301 26.50 11.18 -14.51
N ASP A 302 25.38 10.89 -13.84
CA ASP A 302 25.34 10.36 -12.47
C ASP A 302 25.34 8.82 -12.47
N SER A 303 26.47 8.27 -12.88
CA SER A 303 26.60 6.82 -13.10
C SER A 303 26.53 5.99 -11.81
N CYS A 304 26.92 6.56 -10.67
CA CYS A 304 26.87 5.86 -9.39
C CYS A 304 25.42 5.68 -8.93
N LEU A 305 24.62 6.75 -8.92
CA LEU A 305 23.21 6.64 -8.57
C LEU A 305 22.44 5.81 -9.61
N GLY A 306 22.80 5.90 -10.89
CA GLY A 306 22.22 5.06 -11.94
C GLY A 306 22.41 3.56 -11.65
N GLY A 307 23.61 3.16 -11.22
CA GLY A 307 23.91 1.79 -10.80
C GLY A 307 23.03 1.32 -9.64
N GLU A 308 22.81 2.15 -8.62
CA GLU A 308 21.93 1.81 -7.50
C GLU A 308 20.50 1.50 -7.95
N GLN A 309 19.98 2.23 -8.94
CA GLN A 309 18.64 1.99 -9.48
C GLN A 309 18.56 0.66 -10.26
N PHE A 310 19.55 0.34 -11.09
CA PHE A 310 19.59 -0.96 -11.79
C PHE A 310 19.71 -2.12 -10.81
N ALA A 311 20.52 -2.00 -9.76
CA ALA A 311 20.61 -2.99 -8.71
C ALA A 311 19.25 -3.19 -8.01
N ALA A 312 18.54 -2.10 -7.69
CA ALA A 312 17.19 -2.17 -7.11
C ALA A 312 16.17 -2.86 -8.06
N ALA A 313 16.25 -2.60 -9.37
CA ALA A 313 15.42 -3.28 -10.36
C ALA A 313 15.68 -4.80 -10.41
N LEU A 314 16.94 -5.21 -10.36
CA LEU A 314 17.35 -6.62 -10.39
C LEU A 314 16.96 -7.39 -9.11
N LEU A 315 16.84 -6.70 -7.96
CA LEU A 315 16.26 -7.30 -6.74
C LEU A 315 14.79 -7.67 -6.91
N ILE A 316 14.06 -6.98 -7.79
CA ILE A 316 12.65 -7.29 -8.08
C ILE A 316 12.57 -8.44 -9.08
N GLU A 317 13.30 -8.34 -10.19
CA GLU A 317 13.38 -9.38 -11.23
C GLU A 317 14.65 -9.19 -12.06
N THR A 318 15.40 -10.27 -12.21
CA THR A 318 16.68 -10.29 -12.94
C THR A 318 16.48 -10.40 -14.45
N ASP A 319 17.30 -9.70 -15.21
CA ASP A 319 17.38 -9.83 -16.67
C ASP A 319 18.75 -9.38 -17.19
N GLU A 320 19.19 -10.01 -18.28
CA GLU A 320 20.52 -9.79 -18.85
C GLU A 320 20.76 -8.33 -19.28
N ARG A 321 19.74 -7.63 -19.75
CA ARG A 321 19.88 -6.23 -20.19
C ARG A 321 20.17 -5.33 -19.00
N THR A 322 19.39 -5.42 -17.92
CA THR A 322 19.63 -4.58 -16.74
C THR A 322 20.91 -4.98 -16.00
N GLU A 323 21.34 -6.24 -16.04
CA GLU A 323 22.66 -6.66 -15.55
C GLU A 323 23.81 -5.99 -16.31
N GLN A 324 23.71 -5.91 -17.64
CA GLN A 324 24.69 -5.19 -18.47
C GLN A 324 24.68 -3.69 -18.17
N GLN A 325 23.51 -3.09 -17.96
CA GLN A 325 23.38 -1.68 -17.59
C GLN A 325 24.01 -1.40 -16.22
N LEU A 326 23.79 -2.26 -15.23
CA LEU A 326 24.43 -2.17 -13.92
C LEU A 326 25.96 -2.22 -14.05
N ALA A 327 26.50 -3.24 -14.74
CA ALA A 327 27.95 -3.38 -14.91
C ALA A 327 28.59 -2.17 -15.62
N ALA A 328 27.90 -1.61 -16.62
CA ALA A 328 28.34 -0.40 -17.32
C ALA A 328 28.33 0.83 -16.38
N ALA A 329 27.26 1.00 -15.60
CA ALA A 329 27.12 2.08 -14.63
C ALA A 329 28.19 2.01 -13.53
N GLU A 330 28.46 0.83 -12.98
CA GLU A 330 29.50 0.61 -11.97
C GLU A 330 30.90 0.95 -12.51
N LYS A 331 31.21 0.54 -13.76
CA LYS A 331 32.47 0.88 -14.42
C LYS A 331 32.63 2.39 -14.59
N ALA A 332 31.58 3.08 -15.07
CA ALA A 332 31.60 4.52 -15.23
C ALA A 332 31.72 5.24 -13.86
N CYS A 333 31.00 4.78 -12.84
CA CYS A 333 31.09 5.29 -11.48
C CYS A 333 32.52 5.19 -10.92
N ALA A 334 33.20 4.05 -11.12
CA ALA A 334 34.58 3.87 -10.65
C ALA A 334 35.58 4.82 -11.34
N GLN A 335 35.31 5.27 -12.56
CA GLN A 335 36.15 6.21 -13.31
C GLN A 335 35.99 7.67 -12.82
N LEU A 336 34.91 7.98 -12.10
CA LEU A 336 34.67 9.30 -11.50
C LEU A 336 35.42 9.51 -10.17
N ALA A 337 35.97 8.44 -9.56
CA ALA A 337 36.81 8.57 -8.37
C ALA A 337 38.13 9.29 -8.73
N PRO A 338 38.58 10.29 -7.95
CA PRO A 338 39.79 11.03 -8.24
C PRO A 338 41.02 10.12 -8.07
N GLY A 339 41.40 9.49 -9.18
CA GLY A 339 42.48 8.50 -9.26
C GLY A 339 43.21 8.54 -10.60
N GLY A 340 43.14 9.66 -11.31
CA GLY A 340 44.15 10.02 -12.31
C GLY A 340 45.41 10.50 -11.61
N ALA A 341 46.15 9.58 -10.96
CA ALA A 341 47.54 9.84 -10.61
C ALA A 341 48.30 9.93 -11.94
N ILE A 342 48.45 11.16 -12.44
CA ILE A 342 49.37 11.47 -13.53
C ILE A 342 50.75 11.02 -13.04
N ALA A 343 51.27 9.97 -13.66
CA ALA A 343 52.66 9.59 -13.54
C ALA A 343 53.49 10.80 -13.97
N ALA A 344 54.18 11.43 -13.01
CA ALA A 344 55.22 12.39 -13.33
C ALA A 344 56.50 11.62 -13.74
N PRO A 345 57.21 12.09 -14.79
CA PRO A 345 58.32 11.37 -15.42
C PRO A 345 59.56 11.18 -14.55
#